data_AF-N8W2E2-F1
#
_entry.id   AF-N8W2E2-F1
#
_cell.length_a   1.000
_cell.length_b   1.000
_cell.length_c   1.000
_cell.angle_alpha   90.00
_cell.angle_beta   90.00
_cell.angle_gamma   90.00
#
_symmetry.space_group_name_H-M   'P 1'
#
loop_
_entity.id
_entity.type
_entity.pdbx_description
1 polymer ?
#
loop_
_entity_poly.entity_id
_entity_poly.type
_entity_poly.pdbx_seq_one_letter_code
_entity_poly.pdbx_strand_id
1 'polypeptide(L)'
;MTTLSIKTIFSNFSFYQEHYLEIIQDSAQYYTPVENAFLNTFPFKQQALFLGDLLQLWFGNKWKIQNVHNLLAQKNISTLDEYAPLYLFQLGGELFLGANTALAWSVAEQKVVTVQVKSIWQYAVFSHLCIRPKLFKQNKAIA
;
A
#
# COMPACT_ATOMS: atom_id res chain seq x y z
N MET A 1 -7.09 13.46 -14.09
CA MET A 1 -6.32 12.31 -13.54
C MET A 1 -7.31 11.29 -13.05
N THR A 2 -7.16 10.04 -13.47
CA THR A 2 -8.02 8.94 -13.03
C THR A 2 -7.48 8.41 -11.71
N THR A 3 -8.30 8.42 -10.66
CA THR A 3 -7.95 7.76 -9.38
C THR A 3 -8.18 6.27 -9.52
N LEU A 4 -7.21 5.45 -9.14
CA LEU A 4 -7.32 3.99 -9.19
C LEU A 4 -7.94 3.45 -7.90
N SER A 5 -8.82 2.46 -8.02
CA SER A 5 -9.24 1.65 -6.88
C SER A 5 -8.29 0.45 -6.70
N ILE A 6 -8.18 -0.07 -5.48
CA ILE A 6 -7.41 -1.30 -5.21
C ILE A 6 -7.92 -2.47 -6.07
N LYS A 7 -9.24 -2.60 -6.23
CA LYS A 7 -9.85 -3.63 -7.09
C LYS A 7 -9.36 -3.52 -8.53
N THR A 8 -9.36 -2.31 -9.11
CA THR A 8 -8.89 -2.08 -10.49
C THR A 8 -7.42 -2.45 -10.66
N ILE A 9 -6.59 -2.16 -9.65
CA ILE A 9 -5.17 -2.51 -9.67
C ILE A 9 -5.00 -4.03 -9.70
N PHE A 10 -5.71 -4.76 -8.84
CA PHE A 10 -5.64 -6.23 -8.80
C PHE A 10 -6.26 -6.91 -10.02
N SER A 11 -7.27 -6.32 -10.65
CA SER A 11 -7.79 -6.80 -11.94
C SER A 11 -6.76 -6.73 -13.08
N ASN A 12 -5.74 -5.86 -12.95
CA ASN A 12 -4.68 -5.70 -13.94
C ASN A 12 -3.30 -5.98 -13.31
N PHE A 13 -3.23 -6.83 -12.28
CA PHE A 13 -2.01 -6.99 -11.48
C PHE A 13 -0.79 -7.43 -12.31
N SER A 14 -0.98 -8.36 -13.25
CA SER A 14 0.08 -8.84 -14.14
C SER A 14 0.67 -7.72 -15.01
N PHE A 15 -0.15 -6.81 -15.52
CA PHE A 15 0.33 -5.64 -16.26
C PHE A 15 1.27 -4.79 -15.40
N TYR A 16 0.90 -4.54 -14.14
CA TYR A 16 1.77 -3.77 -13.23
C TYR A 16 3.06 -4.51 -12.86
N GLN A 17 3.05 -5.85 -12.84
CA GLN A 17 4.26 -6.65 -12.64
C GLN A 17 5.20 -6.56 -13.84
N GLU A 18 4.67 -6.68 -15.04
CA GLU A 18 5.43 -6.61 -16.30
C GLU A 18 6.03 -5.22 -16.52
N HIS A 19 5.27 -4.17 -16.24
CA HIS A 19 5.68 -2.77 -16.44
C HIS A 19 6.23 -2.08 -15.19
N TYR A 20 6.58 -2.86 -14.15
CA TYR A 20 6.96 -2.31 -12.83
C TYR A 20 8.06 -1.26 -12.90
N LEU A 21 9.16 -1.56 -13.61
CA LEU A 21 10.33 -0.67 -13.68
C LEU A 21 10.02 0.64 -14.43
N GLU A 22 9.16 0.57 -15.45
CA GLU A 22 8.74 1.75 -16.22
C GLU A 22 7.91 2.70 -15.34
N ILE A 23 6.94 2.14 -14.60
CA ILE A 23 6.03 2.89 -13.73
C ILE A 23 6.79 3.58 -12.59
N ILE A 24 7.76 2.91 -11.95
CA ILE A 24 8.46 3.50 -10.81
C ILE A 24 9.44 4.62 -11.22
N GLN A 25 9.85 4.66 -12.49
CA GLN A 25 10.76 5.66 -13.03
C GLN A 25 10.03 6.87 -13.62
N ASP A 26 8.82 6.68 -14.16
CA ASP A 26 7.99 7.74 -14.70
C ASP A 26 7.16 8.43 -13.61
N SER A 27 7.46 9.71 -13.33
CA SER A 27 6.71 10.50 -12.35
C SER A 27 5.21 10.59 -12.64
N ALA A 28 4.78 10.67 -13.91
CA ALA A 28 3.37 10.79 -14.24
C ALA A 28 2.58 9.54 -13.88
N GLN A 29 3.20 8.36 -14.04
CA GLN A 29 2.62 7.08 -13.68
C GLN A 29 2.77 6.78 -12.19
N TYR A 30 3.94 7.04 -11.62
CA TYR A 30 4.25 6.83 -10.21
C TYR A 30 3.22 7.48 -9.30
N TYR A 31 2.95 8.77 -9.53
CA TYR A 31 2.08 9.60 -8.71
C TYR A 31 0.59 9.45 -9.06
N THR A 32 0.20 8.37 -9.74
CA THR A 32 -1.21 8.05 -9.95
C THR A 32 -1.89 7.85 -8.60
N PRO A 33 -2.94 8.62 -8.28
CA PRO A 33 -3.60 8.54 -6.98
C PRO A 33 -4.38 7.23 -6.85
N VAL A 34 -4.38 6.66 -5.64
CA VAL A 34 -5.09 5.43 -5.31
C VAL A 34 -6.06 5.70 -4.17
N GLU A 35 -7.31 5.26 -4.34
CA GLU A 35 -8.37 5.46 -3.35
C GLU A 35 -8.02 4.82 -2.00
N ASN A 36 -8.19 5.59 -0.92
CA ASN A 36 -7.99 5.13 0.46
C ASN A 36 -6.58 4.58 0.75
N ALA A 37 -5.59 4.86 -0.10
CA ALA A 37 -4.20 4.42 0.11
C ALA A 37 -3.42 5.50 0.88
N PHE A 38 -3.21 5.28 2.17
CA PHE A 38 -2.48 6.22 3.01
C PHE A 38 -1.86 5.58 4.26
N LEU A 39 -0.90 6.31 4.81
CA LEU A 39 -0.32 6.11 6.14
C LEU A 39 -0.91 7.17 7.08
N ASN A 40 -1.48 6.76 8.19
CA ASN A 40 -1.89 7.65 9.27
C ASN A 40 -1.38 7.08 10.61
N THR A 41 -0.08 7.20 10.82
CA THR A 41 0.63 6.53 11.92
C THR A 41 1.22 7.57 12.86
N PHE A 42 0.64 7.77 14.04
CA PHE A 42 1.13 8.75 15.02
C PHE A 42 2.54 8.36 15.51
N PRO A 43 3.52 9.30 15.58
CA PRO A 43 3.39 10.76 15.50
C PRO A 43 3.59 11.38 14.10
N PHE A 44 3.66 10.57 13.04
CA PHE A 44 3.84 11.09 11.68
C PHE A 44 2.54 11.70 11.14
N LYS A 45 2.68 12.72 10.29
CA LYS A 45 1.55 13.27 9.54
C LYS A 45 1.01 12.22 8.60
N GLN A 46 -0.29 12.31 8.32
CA GLN A 46 -0.90 11.47 7.31
C GLN A 46 -0.20 11.68 5.94
N GLN A 47 0.18 10.59 5.30
CA GLN A 47 0.84 10.58 4.00
C GLN A 47 0.05 9.73 3.03
N ALA A 48 -0.35 10.32 1.90
CA ALA A 48 -0.94 9.58 0.80
C ALA A 48 0.09 8.65 0.14
N LEU A 49 -0.37 7.48 -0.27
CA LEU A 49 0.38 6.52 -1.06
C LEU A 49 -0.14 6.57 -2.50
N PHE A 50 0.79 6.55 -3.44
CA PHE A 50 0.49 6.50 -4.86
C PHE A 50 0.72 5.09 -5.40
N LEU A 51 0.33 4.86 -6.66
CA LEU A 51 0.54 3.59 -7.34
C LEU A 51 1.98 3.11 -7.20
N GLY A 52 2.96 3.97 -7.50
CA GLY A 52 4.38 3.61 -7.43
C GLY A 52 4.87 3.21 -6.03
N ASP A 53 4.31 3.80 -4.97
CA ASP A 53 4.64 3.41 -3.59
C ASP A 53 4.12 1.99 -3.31
N LEU A 54 2.86 1.73 -3.67
CA LEU A 54 2.21 0.43 -3.42
C LEU A 54 2.92 -0.69 -4.19
N LEU A 55 3.26 -0.48 -5.47
CA LEU A 55 3.97 -1.48 -6.27
C LEU A 55 5.34 -1.84 -5.67
N GLN A 56 6.12 -0.84 -5.24
CA GLN A 56 7.40 -1.07 -4.56
C GLN A 56 7.22 -1.90 -3.28
N LEU A 57 6.21 -1.59 -2.49
CA LEU A 57 5.97 -2.26 -1.21
C LEU A 57 5.42 -3.68 -1.38
N TRP A 58 4.57 -3.91 -2.38
CA TRP A 58 3.98 -5.22 -2.68
C TRP A 58 4.99 -6.15 -3.35
N PHE A 59 5.65 -5.71 -4.41
CA PHE A 59 6.61 -6.54 -5.14
C PHE A 59 7.92 -6.72 -4.38
N GLY A 60 8.27 -5.78 -3.49
CA GLY A 60 9.36 -5.93 -2.52
C GLY A 60 9.02 -6.81 -1.31
N ASN A 61 7.84 -7.43 -1.27
CA ASN A 61 7.32 -8.23 -0.15
C ASN A 61 7.32 -7.50 1.20
N LYS A 62 7.33 -6.16 1.21
CA LYS A 62 7.36 -5.36 2.45
C LYS A 62 5.98 -5.18 3.04
N TRP A 63 4.96 -5.08 2.19
CA TRP A 63 3.55 -4.89 2.56
C TRP A 63 2.69 -6.08 2.09
N LYS A 64 3.31 -7.26 2.04
CA LYS A 64 2.66 -8.53 1.69
C LYS A 64 2.69 -9.45 2.90
N ILE A 65 1.53 -9.81 3.42
CA ILE A 65 1.39 -10.76 4.53
C ILE A 65 1.11 -12.12 3.90
N GLN A 66 2.09 -13.01 3.95
CA GLN A 66 2.00 -14.36 3.37
C GLN A 66 1.49 -15.40 4.37
N ASN A 67 1.58 -15.11 5.67
CA ASN A 67 1.13 -16.01 6.73
C ASN A 67 0.28 -15.22 7.74
N VAL A 68 -1.00 -15.53 7.75
CA VAL A 68 -2.03 -14.84 8.53
C VAL A 68 -1.95 -15.19 10.03
N HIS A 69 -1.24 -16.25 10.41
CA HIS A 69 -1.06 -16.70 11.82
C HIS A 69 -0.36 -15.67 12.71
N ASN A 70 0.33 -14.68 12.13
CA ASN A 70 1.00 -13.61 12.88
C ASN A 70 0.11 -12.39 13.19
N LEU A 71 -1.17 -12.40 12.80
CA LEU A 71 -2.11 -11.30 13.06
C LEU A 71 -2.73 -11.39 14.47
N LEU A 72 -2.94 -10.24 15.12
CA LEU A 72 -3.49 -10.18 16.49
C LEU A 72 -4.97 -10.49 16.56
N ALA A 73 -5.73 -9.95 15.63
CA ALA A 73 -7.16 -10.13 15.55
C ALA A 73 -7.61 -9.91 14.11
N GLN A 74 -8.60 -10.68 13.73
CA GLN A 74 -9.12 -10.75 12.37
C GLN A 74 -10.62 -10.45 12.44
N LYS A 75 -11.03 -9.23 12.05
CA LYS A 75 -12.44 -8.85 12.01
C LYS A 75 -12.95 -9.06 10.57
N ASN A 76 -14.04 -9.81 10.42
CA ASN A 76 -14.67 -10.24 9.14
C ASN A 76 -14.03 -11.45 8.43
N ILE A 77 -13.34 -12.32 9.14
CA ILE A 77 -12.58 -13.42 8.55
C ILE A 77 -13.12 -14.74 9.09
N SER A 78 -14.18 -15.24 8.49
CA SER A 78 -14.65 -16.61 8.74
C SER A 78 -14.07 -17.61 7.73
N THR A 79 -13.35 -17.13 6.70
CA THR A 79 -12.93 -17.91 5.53
C THR A 79 -11.69 -17.36 4.80
N LEU A 80 -10.69 -16.78 5.49
CA LEU A 80 -9.43 -16.52 4.77
C LEU A 80 -8.76 -17.86 4.50
N ASP A 81 -8.49 -18.13 3.23
CA ASP A 81 -7.50 -19.12 2.85
C ASP A 81 -6.15 -18.70 3.44
N GLU A 82 -5.65 -19.47 4.41
CA GLU A 82 -4.43 -19.19 5.16
C GLU A 82 -3.19 -19.06 4.27
N TYR A 83 -3.27 -19.58 3.03
CA TYR A 83 -2.19 -19.59 2.06
C TYR A 83 -2.26 -18.41 1.07
N ALA A 84 -3.36 -17.65 1.04
CA ALA A 84 -3.53 -16.55 0.13
C ALA A 84 -2.89 -15.26 0.68
N PRO A 85 -2.01 -14.59 -0.09
CA PRO A 85 -1.34 -13.40 0.40
C PRO A 85 -2.30 -12.21 0.51
N LEU A 86 -2.10 -11.43 1.57
CA LEU A 86 -2.75 -10.14 1.76
C LEU A 86 -1.80 -9.00 1.36
N TYR A 87 -2.34 -7.99 0.68
CA TYR A 87 -1.58 -6.83 0.24
C TYR A 87 -2.07 -5.58 0.98
N LEU A 88 -1.26 -5.07 1.90
CA LEU A 88 -1.61 -3.88 2.68
C LEU A 88 -1.66 -2.66 1.77
N PHE A 89 -2.60 -1.74 1.97
CA PHE A 89 -2.63 -0.48 1.23
C PHE A 89 -2.96 0.73 2.10
N GLN A 90 -3.43 0.50 3.32
CA GLN A 90 -3.69 1.54 4.30
C GLN A 90 -3.16 1.10 5.65
N LEU A 91 -2.46 2.00 6.35
CA LEU A 91 -2.07 1.80 7.75
C LEU A 91 -2.60 2.97 8.58
N GLY A 92 -3.22 2.67 9.72
CA GLY A 92 -3.70 3.65 10.68
C GLY A 92 -3.45 3.16 12.10
N GLY A 93 -2.93 4.03 12.97
CA GLY A 93 -2.78 3.70 14.38
C GLY A 93 -1.62 4.40 15.07
N GLU A 94 -1.33 3.95 16.28
CA GLU A 94 -0.29 4.50 17.13
C GLU A 94 0.89 3.53 17.17
N LEU A 95 2.04 3.97 16.63
CA LEU A 95 3.24 3.14 16.49
C LEU A 95 3.71 2.50 17.81
N PHE A 96 3.44 3.16 18.94
CA PHE A 96 3.93 2.77 20.26
C PHE A 96 2.88 2.10 21.15
N LEU A 97 1.59 2.39 20.95
CA LEU A 97 0.51 1.99 21.87
C LEU A 97 -0.28 0.76 21.38
N GLY A 98 0.03 0.26 20.17
CA GLY A 98 -0.39 -1.08 19.71
C GLY A 98 -1.81 -1.16 19.15
N ALA A 99 -2.61 -0.09 19.22
CA ALA A 99 -3.93 0.00 18.59
C ALA A 99 -3.80 0.26 17.07
N ASN A 100 -3.32 -0.75 16.34
CA ASN A 100 -3.00 -0.61 14.93
C ASN A 100 -4.01 -1.31 14.03
N THR A 101 -4.56 -0.56 13.08
CA THR A 101 -5.46 -1.06 12.04
C THR A 101 -4.80 -0.91 10.68
N ALA A 102 -4.95 -1.93 9.84
CA ALA A 102 -4.55 -1.85 8.46
C ALA A 102 -5.67 -2.37 7.56
N LEU A 103 -5.75 -1.82 6.36
CA LEU A 103 -6.59 -2.40 5.31
C LEU A 103 -5.69 -3.13 4.32
N ALA A 104 -6.15 -4.31 3.93
CA ALA A 104 -5.46 -5.18 3.00
C ALA A 104 -6.42 -5.67 1.92
N TRP A 105 -5.89 -5.92 0.73
CA TRP A 105 -6.59 -6.67 -0.30
C TRP A 105 -6.35 -8.17 -0.09
N SER A 106 -7.43 -8.95 -0.04
CA SER A 106 -7.40 -10.40 -0.07
C SER A 106 -7.57 -10.90 -1.51
N VAL A 107 -6.55 -11.61 -2.02
CA VAL A 107 -6.62 -12.20 -3.36
C VAL A 107 -7.61 -13.37 -3.41
N ALA A 108 -7.69 -14.18 -2.35
CA ALA A 108 -8.63 -15.31 -2.29
C ALA A 108 -10.08 -14.84 -2.34
N GLU A 109 -10.41 -13.76 -1.63
CA GLU A 109 -11.79 -13.31 -1.49
C GLU A 109 -12.14 -12.13 -2.41
N GLN A 110 -11.16 -11.60 -3.15
CA GLN A 110 -11.31 -10.44 -4.05
C GLN A 110 -11.99 -9.24 -3.35
N LYS A 111 -11.61 -9.00 -2.09
CA LYS A 111 -12.21 -7.95 -1.25
C LYS A 111 -11.20 -7.29 -0.32
N VAL A 112 -11.56 -6.11 0.16
CA VAL A 112 -10.81 -5.41 1.21
C VAL A 112 -11.16 -6.03 2.56
N VAL A 113 -10.13 -6.30 3.36
CA VAL A 113 -10.23 -6.81 4.73
C VAL A 113 -9.50 -5.89 5.69
N THR A 114 -10.00 -5.83 6.93
CA THR A 114 -9.33 -5.11 8.03
C THR A 114 -8.49 -6.09 8.83
N VAL A 115 -7.20 -5.78 8.97
CA VAL A 115 -6.25 -6.60 9.73
C VAL A 115 -5.70 -5.80 10.91
N GLN A 116 -5.56 -6.46 12.06
CA GLN A 116 -4.83 -5.92 13.20
C GLN A 116 -3.46 -6.58 13.28
N VAL A 117 -2.42 -5.76 13.26
CA VAL A 117 -1.02 -6.20 13.32
C VAL A 117 -0.40 -5.80 14.66
N LYS A 118 0.45 -6.68 15.23
CA LYS A 118 1.17 -6.39 16.50
C LYS A 118 1.99 -5.12 16.44
N SER A 119 2.67 -4.91 15.32
CA SER A 119 3.52 -3.75 15.09
C SER A 119 3.38 -3.28 13.65
N ILE A 120 3.07 -1.99 13.48
CA ILE A 120 3.12 -1.30 12.18
C ILE A 120 4.48 -0.67 11.89
N TRP A 121 5.43 -0.73 12.83
CA TRP A 121 6.71 -0.03 12.72
C TRP A 121 7.48 -0.41 11.45
N GLN A 122 7.61 -1.72 11.21
CA GLN A 122 8.29 -2.22 10.01
C GLN A 122 7.63 -1.72 8.72
N TYR A 123 6.29 -1.73 8.68
CA TYR A 123 5.54 -1.32 7.50
C TYR A 123 5.65 0.19 7.26
N ALA A 124 5.55 0.99 8.33
CA ALA A 124 5.74 2.43 8.29
C ALA A 124 7.17 2.79 7.81
N VAL A 125 8.21 2.15 8.35
CA VAL A 125 9.60 2.39 7.91
C VAL A 125 9.77 2.06 6.43
N PHE A 126 9.31 0.89 5.97
CA PHE A 126 9.45 0.52 4.55
C PHE A 126 8.78 1.52 3.61
N SER A 127 7.62 2.06 3.98
CA SER A 127 6.93 3.05 3.15
C SER A 127 7.66 4.39 3.03
N HIS A 128 8.46 4.77 4.03
CA HIS A 128 9.33 5.95 3.96
C HIS A 128 10.60 5.70 3.14
N LEU A 129 10.96 4.43 2.91
CA LEU A 129 12.12 4.04 2.12
C LEU A 129 11.80 3.88 0.62
N CYS A 130 10.55 4.05 0.20
CA CYS A 130 10.19 4.05 -1.22
C CYS A 130 10.94 5.16 -1.97
N ILE A 131 11.54 4.81 -3.10
CA ILE A 131 12.24 5.77 -3.95
C ILE A 131 11.20 6.40 -4.86
N ARG A 132 11.00 7.72 -4.71
CA ARG A 132 10.06 8.50 -5.52
C ARG A 132 10.81 9.24 -6.63
N PRO A 133 10.36 9.16 -7.91
CA PRO A 133 10.95 9.95 -8.98
C PRO A 133 10.72 11.44 -8.74
N LYS A 134 11.64 12.29 -9.20
CA LYS A 134 11.52 13.73 -9.02
C LYS A 134 10.33 14.26 -9.80
N LEU A 135 9.44 15.00 -9.14
CA LEU A 135 8.45 15.82 -9.82
C LEU A 135 9.20 16.95 -10.53
N PHE A 136 9.29 16.87 -11.87
CA PHE A 136 9.72 18.02 -12.65
C PHE A 136 8.65 19.10 -12.54
N LYS A 137 8.82 20.02 -11.60
CA LYS A 137 8.10 21.28 -11.65
C LYS A 137 8.61 22.01 -12.89
N GLN A 138 7.78 22.15 -13.92
CA GLN A 138 8.02 23.15 -14.94
C GLN A 138 8.09 24.49 -14.20
N ASN A 139 9.30 25.02 -14.03
CA ASN A 139 9.47 26.41 -13.68
C ASN A 139 8.79 27.18 -14.80
N LYS A 140 7.63 27.77 -14.52
CA LYS A 140 7.09 28.82 -15.38
C LYS A 140 8.13 29.92 -15.34
N ALA A 141 8.98 29.98 -16.36
CA ALA A 141 9.79 31.14 -16.63
C ALA A 141 8.79 32.30 -16.78
N ILE A 142 8.81 33.21 -15.81
CA ILE A 142 8.11 34.48 -15.93
C ILE A 142 8.93 35.24 -16.97
N ALA A 143 8.42 35.31 -18.19
CA ALA A 143 8.91 36.16 -19.26
C ALA A 143 8.43 37.59 -19.04
#